data_AF-A0A2E2CQ62-F1
#
_entry.id   AF-A0A2E2CQ62-F1
#
_cell.length_a   1.000
_cell.length_b   1.000
_cell.length_c   1.000
_cell.angle_alpha   90.00
_cell.angle_beta   90.00
_cell.angle_gamma   90.00
#
_symmetry.space_group_name_H-M   'P 1'
#
loop_
_entity.id
_entity.type
_entity.pdbx_description
1 polymer ?
#
loop_
_entity_poly.entity_id
_entity_poly.type
_entity_poly.pdbx_seq_one_letter_code
_entity_poly.pdbx_strand_id
1 'polypeptide(L)'
;MMSPEIEDIKRVLAICFRDGSSQTADDLERILSFDMGWMDTETAHDAIKALVFAGWIIDEEGMLSPNCDIRGTNAPLGWQPRPSRLTDPAVNDSGSPKRAPEKTKAPVPEKKVAHSEAQSIDPRARMQNRLIRFIAKQSGIDSDEITRRAERKVKALRYCTMWLALCLISREQNLEMNSIIDSFSSR
;
A
#
# COMPACT_ATOMS: atom_id res chain seq x y z
N MET A 1 19.40 22.52 16.43
CA MET A 1 18.27 21.57 16.61
C MET A 1 18.12 20.81 15.32
N MET A 2 18.15 19.47 15.35
CA MET A 2 17.82 18.69 14.15
C MET A 2 16.34 18.87 13.82
N SER A 3 16.00 19.01 12.54
CA SER A 3 14.60 19.07 12.10
C SER A 3 13.88 17.76 12.49
N PRO A 4 12.62 17.83 12.97
CA PRO A 4 11.85 16.62 13.28
C PRO A 4 11.66 15.70 12.07
N GLU A 5 11.77 16.23 10.86
CA GLU A 5 11.75 15.45 9.62
C GLU A 5 13.00 14.58 9.45
N ILE A 6 14.19 15.15 9.71
CA ILE A 6 15.46 14.44 9.64
C ILE A 6 15.50 13.32 10.68
N GLU A 7 14.98 13.58 11.88
CA GLU A 7 14.95 12.59 12.95
C GLU A 7 14.04 11.40 12.59
N ASP A 8 12.90 11.67 11.94
CA ASP A 8 12.00 10.62 11.45
C ASP A 8 12.67 9.74 10.38
N ILE A 9 13.37 10.35 9.42
CA ILE A 9 14.10 9.60 8.39
C ILE A 9 15.16 8.71 9.06
N LYS A 10 15.94 9.25 10.01
CA LYS A 10 16.93 8.45 10.74
C LYS A 10 16.30 7.28 11.51
N ARG A 11 15.15 7.47 12.15
CA ARG A 11 14.43 6.38 12.85
C ARG A 11 14.01 5.28 11.89
N VAL A 12 13.51 5.64 10.70
CA VAL A 12 13.17 4.68 9.66
C VAL A 12 14.40 3.88 9.23
N LEU A 13 15.50 4.57 8.91
CA LEU A 13 16.73 3.90 8.49
C LEU A 13 17.31 3.01 9.60
N ALA A 14 17.25 3.45 10.86
CA ALA A 14 17.68 2.63 12.01
C ALA A 14 16.84 1.36 12.18
N ILE A 15 15.57 1.37 11.79
CA ILE A 15 14.71 0.18 11.78
C ILE A 15 15.04 -0.72 10.59
N CYS A 16 15.18 -0.16 9.39
CA CYS A 16 15.45 -0.95 8.18
C CYS A 16 16.85 -1.60 8.18
N PHE A 17 17.83 -0.93 8.79
CA PHE A 17 19.24 -1.35 8.83
C PHE A 17 19.70 -1.71 10.26
N ARG A 18 18.77 -2.20 11.09
CA ARG A 18 19.00 -2.43 12.54
C ARG A 18 20.22 -3.30 12.86
N ASP A 19 20.51 -4.27 12.01
CA ASP A 19 21.63 -5.21 12.19
C ASP A 19 22.93 -4.72 11.54
N GLY A 20 22.95 -3.50 10.99
CA GLY A 20 24.10 -2.94 10.27
C GLY A 20 24.37 -3.57 8.91
N SER A 21 23.49 -4.47 8.45
CA SER A 21 23.55 -5.12 7.15
C SER A 21 22.94 -4.25 6.07
N SER A 22 23.61 -4.21 4.90
CA SER A 22 23.01 -3.70 3.68
C SER A 22 21.81 -4.57 3.27
N GLN A 23 20.81 -3.97 2.63
CA GLN A 23 19.55 -4.62 2.26
C GLN A 23 19.29 -4.46 0.76
N THR A 24 18.53 -5.36 0.16
CA THR A 24 18.03 -5.14 -1.21
C THR A 24 16.88 -4.13 -1.23
N ALA A 25 16.56 -3.57 -2.39
CA ALA A 25 15.38 -2.73 -2.55
C ALA A 25 14.09 -3.48 -2.21
N ASP A 26 13.97 -4.74 -2.64
CA ASP A 26 12.81 -5.60 -2.35
C ASP A 26 12.65 -5.85 -0.85
N ASP A 27 13.76 -6.04 -0.13
CA ASP A 27 13.73 -6.21 1.33
C ASP A 27 13.27 -4.93 2.04
N LEU A 28 13.76 -3.76 1.60
CA LEU A 28 13.32 -2.48 2.15
C LEU A 28 11.84 -2.23 1.87
N GLU A 29 11.38 -2.54 0.65
CA GLU A 29 9.96 -2.40 0.28
C GLU A 29 9.10 -3.31 1.16
N ARG A 30 9.53 -4.56 1.35
CA ARG A 30 8.86 -5.54 2.21
C ARG A 30 8.80 -5.08 3.66
N ILE A 31 9.89 -4.53 4.19
CA ILE A 31 9.96 -4.01 5.57
C ILE A 31 8.96 -2.84 5.74
N LEU A 32 8.99 -1.86 4.84
CA LEU A 32 8.15 -0.67 4.93
C LEU A 32 6.66 -0.99 4.76
N SER A 33 6.34 -1.95 3.89
CA SER A 33 4.95 -2.25 3.51
C SER A 33 4.30 -3.38 4.30
N PHE A 34 5.02 -4.48 4.58
CA PHE A 34 4.45 -5.66 5.24
C PHE A 34 4.87 -5.80 6.69
N ASP A 35 6.17 -5.68 7.00
CA ASP A 35 6.64 -5.90 8.37
C ASP A 35 6.15 -4.78 9.29
N MET A 36 6.33 -3.54 8.84
CA MET A 36 5.96 -2.36 9.62
C MET A 36 4.55 -1.85 9.29
N GLY A 37 4.02 -2.19 8.11
CA GLY A 37 2.68 -1.76 7.69
C GLY A 37 2.54 -0.24 7.54
N TRP A 38 3.63 0.48 7.26
CA TRP A 38 3.61 1.94 7.27
C TRP A 38 3.00 2.57 6.03
N MET A 39 3.08 1.86 4.90
CA MET A 39 2.59 2.29 3.59
C MET A 39 2.34 1.08 2.69
N ASP A 40 1.73 1.27 1.51
CA ASP A 40 1.62 0.21 0.51
C ASP A 40 2.94 0.03 -0.28
N THR A 41 3.00 -1.02 -1.09
CA THR A 41 4.17 -1.39 -1.90
C THR A 41 4.58 -0.31 -2.90
N GLU A 42 3.60 0.34 -3.55
CA GLU A 42 3.86 1.41 -4.53
C GLU A 42 4.49 2.63 -3.84
N THR A 43 3.91 3.04 -2.71
CA THR A 43 4.42 4.15 -1.90
C THR A 43 5.79 3.82 -1.30
N ALA A 44 6.01 2.57 -0.88
CA ALA A 44 7.30 2.11 -0.36
C ALA A 44 8.40 2.18 -1.44
N HIS A 45 8.11 1.71 -2.64
CA HIS A 45 9.03 1.82 -3.79
C HIS A 45 9.41 3.27 -4.08
N ASP A 46 8.43 4.17 -4.11
CA ASP A 46 8.68 5.58 -4.37
C ASP A 46 9.44 6.27 -3.23
N ALA A 47 9.16 5.90 -1.98
CA ALA A 47 9.91 6.36 -0.82
C ALA A 47 11.39 5.94 -0.87
N ILE A 48 11.68 4.69 -1.25
CA ILE A 48 13.07 4.20 -1.37
C ILE A 48 13.82 5.01 -2.44
N LYS A 49 13.22 5.22 -3.62
CA LYS A 49 13.83 6.04 -4.67
C LYS A 49 14.08 7.48 -4.21
N ALA A 50 13.12 8.07 -3.51
CA ALA A 50 13.24 9.43 -3.01
C ALA A 50 14.36 9.55 -1.95
N LEU A 51 14.49 8.55 -1.07
CA LEU A 51 15.57 8.49 -0.08
C LEU A 51 16.95 8.28 -0.72
N VAL A 52 17.05 7.46 -1.76
CA VAL A 52 18.29 7.33 -2.56
C VAL A 52 18.62 8.67 -3.22
N PHE A 53 17.64 9.30 -3.86
CA PHE A 53 17.82 10.57 -4.57
C PHE A 53 18.22 11.73 -3.63
N ALA A 54 17.60 11.83 -2.46
CA ALA A 54 17.93 12.83 -1.44
C ALA A 54 19.23 12.51 -0.69
N GLY A 55 19.89 11.39 -1.01
CA GLY A 55 21.19 11.01 -0.47
C GLY A 55 21.13 10.41 0.93
N TRP A 56 19.98 9.90 1.38
CA TRP A 56 19.82 9.18 2.64
C TRP A 56 20.24 7.71 2.55
N ILE A 57 20.09 7.12 1.37
CA ILE A 57 20.46 5.73 1.07
C ILE A 57 21.52 5.74 -0.04
N ILE A 58 22.57 4.95 0.13
CA ILE A 58 23.56 4.65 -0.89
C ILE A 58 23.18 3.32 -1.54
N ASP A 59 23.11 3.30 -2.87
CA ASP A 59 22.95 2.08 -3.66
C ASP A 59 24.30 1.68 -4.25
N GLU A 60 24.86 0.57 -3.77
CA GLU A 60 26.07 -0.06 -4.31
C GLU A 60 25.70 -1.42 -4.92
N GLU A 61 25.62 -1.47 -6.25
CA GLU A 61 25.34 -2.70 -7.01
C GLU A 61 24.05 -3.43 -6.59
N GLY A 62 23.01 -2.68 -6.18
CA GLY A 62 21.73 -3.22 -5.72
C GLY A 62 21.66 -3.52 -4.22
N MET A 63 22.76 -3.30 -3.49
CA MET A 63 22.80 -3.33 -2.04
C MET A 63 22.67 -1.92 -1.49
N LEU A 64 21.58 -1.69 -0.76
CA LEU A 64 21.25 -0.41 -0.13
C LEU A 64 21.85 -0.33 1.26
N SER A 65 22.44 0.82 1.59
CA SER A 65 22.98 1.11 2.92
C SER A 65 22.66 2.55 3.35
N PRO A 66 22.60 2.84 4.66
CA PRO A 66 22.30 4.20 5.12
C PRO A 66 23.51 5.13 4.94
N ASN A 67 23.29 6.33 4.41
CA ASN A 67 24.30 7.37 4.26
C ASN A 67 24.36 8.32 5.48
N CYS A 68 24.02 7.83 6.66
CA CYS A 68 24.08 8.62 7.89
C CYS A 68 24.34 7.72 9.09
N ASP A 69 24.84 8.32 10.17
CA ASP A 69 25.01 7.58 11.41
C ASP A 69 23.64 7.30 12.05
N ILE A 70 23.25 6.03 12.02
CA ILE A 70 22.03 5.50 12.64
C ILE A 70 22.28 4.96 14.06
N ARG A 71 23.53 4.92 14.53
CA ARG A 71 23.87 4.39 15.86
C ARG A 71 23.24 5.26 16.96
N GLY A 72 22.56 4.61 17.90
CA GLY A 72 21.87 5.30 18.99
C GLY A 72 20.55 5.98 18.60
N THR A 73 20.13 5.90 17.33
CA THR A 73 18.79 6.32 16.94
C THR A 73 17.80 5.24 17.35
N ASN A 74 16.80 5.62 18.16
CA ASN A 74 15.75 4.71 18.60
C ASN A 74 14.37 5.29 18.27
N ALA A 75 13.47 4.42 17.80
CA ALA A 75 12.07 4.74 17.60
C ALA A 75 11.27 4.29 18.83
N PRO A 76 10.45 5.17 19.44
CA PRO A 76 9.57 4.78 20.53
C PRO A 76 8.62 3.64 20.13
N LEU A 77 8.19 2.84 21.10
CA LEU A 77 7.19 1.80 20.84
C LEU A 77 5.90 2.42 20.31
N GLY A 78 5.35 1.86 19.22
CA GLY A 78 4.14 2.37 18.57
C GLY A 78 4.35 3.63 17.72
N TRP A 79 5.60 4.08 17.54
CA TRP A 79 5.91 5.17 16.62
C TRP A 79 5.78 4.72 15.16
N GLN A 80 5.27 5.62 14.31
CA GLN A 80 5.16 5.44 12.87
C GLN A 80 5.60 6.73 12.15
N PRO A 81 6.38 6.64 11.06
CA PRO A 81 6.75 7.80 10.27
C PRO A 81 5.53 8.39 9.55
N ARG A 82 5.61 9.67 9.20
CA ARG A 82 4.70 10.24 8.21
C ARG A 82 5.18 9.83 6.81
N PRO A 83 4.39 9.09 6.00
CA PRO A 83 4.80 8.64 4.66
C PRO A 83 5.34 9.77 3.77
N SER A 84 4.73 10.95 3.86
CA SER A 84 5.15 12.13 3.09
C SER A 84 6.60 12.54 3.33
N ARG A 85 7.16 12.27 4.51
CA ARG A 85 8.57 12.57 4.85
C ARG A 85 9.57 11.60 4.22
N LEU A 86 9.09 10.47 3.72
CA LEU A 86 9.92 9.46 3.04
C LEU A 86 9.77 9.56 1.52
N THR A 87 8.59 9.93 1.03
CA THR A 87 8.34 10.16 -0.41
C THR A 87 8.84 11.52 -0.90
N ASP A 88 8.92 12.52 -0.02
CA ASP A 88 9.51 13.84 -0.30
C ASP A 88 10.47 14.22 0.85
N PRO A 89 11.62 13.52 0.99
CA PRO A 89 12.53 13.73 2.09
C PRO A 89 13.39 14.99 1.90
N ALA A 90 13.65 15.72 2.98
CA ALA A 90 14.70 16.75 3.02
C ALA A 90 16.05 16.19 2.51
N VAL A 91 16.86 17.02 1.86
CA VAL A 91 18.18 16.60 1.33
C VAL A 91 19.13 16.26 2.49
N ASN A 92 19.88 15.16 2.35
CA ASN A 92 20.87 14.78 3.36
C ASN A 92 22.15 15.64 3.24
N ASP A 93 22.28 16.62 4.12
CA ASP A 93 23.47 17.49 4.20
C ASP A 93 24.71 16.79 4.83
N SER A 94 24.56 15.56 5.35
CA SER A 94 25.60 14.91 6.17
C SER A 94 26.53 13.94 5.44
N GLY A 95 26.42 13.81 4.10
CA GLY A 95 27.28 12.94 3.29
C GLY A 95 27.65 13.56 1.95
N SER A 96 28.92 13.45 1.55
CA SER A 96 29.43 13.94 0.26
C SER A 96 28.64 13.33 -0.92
N PRO A 97 28.09 14.14 -1.84
CA PRO A 97 27.25 13.62 -2.92
C PRO A 97 28.11 13.00 -4.02
N LYS A 98 28.02 11.68 -4.22
CA LYS A 98 28.40 11.07 -5.50
C LYS A 98 27.21 11.21 -6.47
N ARG A 99 27.40 12.15 -7.38
CA ARG A 99 26.49 12.63 -8.44
C ARG A 99 26.10 11.54 -9.46
N ALA A 100 24.81 11.40 -9.75
CA ALA A 100 24.19 11.30 -11.10
C ALA A 100 22.70 10.88 -11.04
N PRO A 101 21.90 11.07 -12.11
CA PRO A 101 21.71 12.26 -12.95
C PRO A 101 20.32 12.89 -12.72
N GLU A 102 20.22 14.20 -12.95
CA GLU A 102 18.96 14.94 -12.97
C GLU A 102 18.00 14.37 -14.02
N LYS A 103 16.77 14.02 -13.61
CA LYS A 103 15.63 13.91 -14.54
C LYS A 103 14.64 15.02 -14.27
N THR A 104 14.54 15.88 -15.27
CA THR A 104 13.61 16.97 -15.48
C THR A 104 12.17 16.52 -15.26
N LYS A 105 11.43 17.33 -14.47
CA LYS A 105 9.99 17.22 -14.29
C LYS A 105 9.29 17.46 -15.63
N ALA A 106 8.44 16.52 -16.05
CA ALA A 106 7.44 16.75 -17.10
C ALA A 106 6.03 16.57 -16.52
N PRO A 107 5.02 17.31 -17.00
CA PRO A 107 3.72 17.41 -16.36
C PRO A 107 2.84 16.19 -16.67
N VAL A 108 2.07 15.76 -15.67
CA VAL A 108 1.07 14.69 -15.73
C VAL A 108 -0.14 15.16 -16.56
N PRO A 109 -0.53 14.47 -17.65
CA PRO A 109 -1.87 14.62 -18.19
C PRO A 109 -2.82 13.62 -17.54
N GLU A 110 -3.83 14.13 -16.84
CA GLU A 110 -4.97 13.38 -16.34
C GLU A 110 -5.68 12.64 -17.48
N LYS A 111 -5.59 11.30 -17.49
CA LYS A 111 -6.47 10.47 -18.32
C LYS A 111 -7.78 10.23 -17.58
N LYS A 112 -8.82 10.92 -18.03
CA LYS A 112 -10.23 10.54 -17.79
C LYS A 112 -10.44 9.14 -18.38
N VAL A 113 -10.73 8.16 -17.52
CA VAL A 113 -11.08 6.81 -17.96
C VAL A 113 -12.59 6.77 -18.22
N ALA A 114 -12.96 6.72 -19.49
CA ALA A 114 -14.31 6.44 -19.93
C ALA A 114 -14.72 5.02 -19.50
N HIS A 115 -15.86 4.89 -18.83
CA HIS A 115 -16.50 3.59 -18.62
C HIS A 115 -16.91 3.00 -19.97
N SER A 116 -16.22 1.93 -20.37
CA SER A 116 -16.70 1.03 -21.41
C SER A 116 -17.04 -0.29 -20.72
N GLU A 117 -18.31 -0.66 -20.79
CA GLU A 117 -18.87 -1.93 -20.32
C GLU A 117 -18.32 -3.07 -21.19
N ALA A 118 -17.08 -3.47 -20.94
CA ALA A 118 -16.58 -4.76 -21.38
C ALA A 118 -17.11 -5.81 -20.40
N GLN A 119 -18.03 -6.66 -20.86
CA GLN A 119 -18.40 -7.88 -20.15
C GLN A 119 -17.13 -8.67 -19.85
N SER A 120 -16.67 -8.61 -18.60
CA SER A 120 -15.40 -9.20 -18.21
C SER A 120 -15.50 -10.73 -18.29
N ILE A 121 -14.63 -11.32 -19.11
CA ILE A 121 -14.38 -12.77 -19.18
C ILE A 121 -13.55 -13.20 -17.95
N ASP A 122 -13.72 -12.53 -16.80
CA ASP A 122 -13.05 -12.87 -15.56
C ASP A 122 -13.94 -13.85 -14.78
N PRO A 123 -13.48 -15.08 -14.49
CA PRO A 123 -14.17 -16.02 -13.62
C PRO A 123 -14.60 -15.39 -12.28
N ARG A 124 -13.83 -14.44 -11.74
CA ARG A 124 -14.13 -13.76 -10.47
C ARG A 124 -15.32 -12.82 -10.58
N ALA A 125 -15.45 -12.09 -11.69
CA ALA A 125 -16.59 -11.21 -11.93
C ALA A 125 -17.91 -11.99 -12.08
N ARG A 126 -17.85 -13.17 -12.72
CA ARG A 126 -19.02 -14.07 -12.80
C ARG A 126 -19.48 -14.54 -11.42
N MET A 127 -18.53 -14.89 -10.54
CA MET A 127 -18.84 -15.28 -9.16
C MET A 127 -19.45 -14.13 -8.36
N GLN A 128 -18.92 -12.91 -8.49
CA GLN A 128 -19.47 -11.72 -7.84
C GLN A 128 -20.93 -11.48 -8.27
N ASN A 129 -21.23 -11.55 -9.56
CA ASN A 129 -22.59 -11.37 -10.09
C ASN A 129 -23.56 -12.48 -9.65
N ARG A 130 -23.08 -13.70 -9.41
CA ARG A 130 -23.89 -14.77 -8.81
C ARG A 130 -24.19 -14.47 -7.34
N LEU A 131 -23.18 -14.05 -6.58
CA LEU A 131 -23.31 -13.72 -5.17
C LEU A 131 -24.25 -12.53 -4.94
N ILE A 132 -24.16 -11.48 -5.76
CA ILE A 132 -25.08 -10.33 -5.70
C ILE A 132 -26.53 -10.79 -5.88
N ARG A 133 -26.81 -11.63 -6.88
CA ARG A 133 -28.15 -12.19 -7.12
C ARG A 133 -28.63 -13.07 -5.97
N PHE A 134 -27.74 -13.87 -5.39
CA PHE A 134 -28.07 -14.70 -4.23
C PHE A 134 -28.45 -13.84 -3.02
N ILE A 135 -27.62 -12.85 -2.68
CA ILE A 135 -27.89 -11.92 -1.58
C ILE A 135 -29.19 -11.16 -1.84
N ALA A 136 -29.44 -10.68 -3.07
CA ALA A 136 -30.66 -9.98 -3.42
C ALA A 136 -31.91 -10.83 -3.15
N LYS A 137 -31.87 -12.08 -3.60
CA LYS A 137 -32.97 -13.03 -3.41
C LYS A 137 -33.22 -13.36 -1.93
N GLN A 138 -32.17 -13.51 -1.13
CA GLN A 138 -32.30 -13.92 0.27
C GLN A 138 -32.60 -12.75 1.22
N SER A 139 -32.05 -11.57 0.95
CA SER A 139 -32.22 -10.37 1.80
C SER A 139 -33.39 -9.49 1.38
N GLY A 140 -33.95 -9.69 0.18
CA GLY A 140 -35.00 -8.82 -0.38
C GLY A 140 -34.51 -7.42 -0.78
N ILE A 141 -33.19 -7.22 -0.84
CA ILE A 141 -32.56 -5.97 -1.26
C ILE A 141 -32.29 -6.02 -2.76
N ASP A 142 -32.50 -4.91 -3.44
CA ASP A 142 -32.18 -4.80 -4.87
C ASP A 142 -30.68 -5.01 -5.15
N SER A 143 -30.37 -5.63 -6.29
CA SER A 143 -28.98 -5.90 -6.70
C SER A 143 -28.13 -4.64 -6.82
N ASP A 144 -28.72 -3.52 -7.25
CA ASP A 144 -28.01 -2.26 -7.41
C ASP A 144 -27.67 -1.66 -6.05
N GLU A 145 -28.59 -1.78 -5.08
CA GLU A 145 -28.35 -1.32 -3.71
C GLU A 145 -27.30 -2.20 -2.99
N ILE A 146 -27.27 -3.51 -3.26
CA ILE A 146 -26.20 -4.40 -2.77
C ILE A 146 -24.85 -3.98 -3.34
N THR A 147 -24.78 -3.72 -4.64
CA THR A 147 -23.55 -3.27 -5.32
C THR A 147 -23.07 -1.95 -4.72
N ARG A 148 -23.96 -0.97 -4.57
CA ARG A 148 -23.64 0.32 -3.95
C ARG A 148 -23.18 0.19 -2.49
N ARG A 149 -23.78 -0.72 -1.71
CA ARG A 149 -23.34 -1.03 -0.33
C ARG A 149 -21.96 -1.66 -0.33
N ALA A 150 -21.68 -2.55 -1.28
CA ALA A 150 -20.39 -3.23 -1.39
C ALA A 150 -19.28 -2.23 -1.74
N GLU A 151 -19.51 -1.36 -2.71
CA GLU A 151 -18.59 -0.27 -3.07
C GLU A 151 -18.31 0.67 -1.90
N ARG A 152 -19.33 1.04 -1.12
CA ARG A 152 -19.13 1.85 0.10
C ARG A 152 -18.24 1.14 1.12
N LYS A 153 -18.39 -0.17 1.29
CA LYS A 153 -17.52 -0.96 2.18
C LYS A 153 -16.10 -1.05 1.65
N VAL A 154 -15.91 -1.29 0.35
CA VAL A 154 -14.59 -1.27 -0.30
C VAL A 154 -13.90 0.07 -0.08
N LYS A 155 -14.63 1.18 -0.26
CA LYS A 155 -14.08 2.53 -0.07
C LYS A 155 -13.74 2.84 1.41
N ALA A 156 -14.54 2.34 2.34
CA ALA A 156 -14.32 2.57 3.78
C ALA A 156 -13.21 1.68 4.36
N LEU A 157 -12.99 0.50 3.78
CA LEU A 157 -12.06 -0.51 4.28
C LEU A 157 -10.87 -0.64 3.31
N ARG A 158 -9.71 -0.08 3.68
CA ARG A 158 -8.53 0.05 2.80
C ARG A 158 -8.11 -1.23 2.04
N TYR A 159 -8.26 -2.40 2.64
CA TYR A 159 -7.87 -3.69 2.04
C TYR A 159 -9.06 -4.61 1.75
N CYS A 160 -10.26 -4.05 1.57
CA CYS A 160 -11.46 -4.84 1.31
C CYS A 160 -11.70 -4.98 -0.19
N THR A 161 -11.67 -6.22 -0.68
CA THR A 161 -12.06 -6.53 -2.05
C THR A 161 -13.58 -6.56 -2.20
N MET A 162 -14.11 -6.33 -3.42
CA MET A 162 -15.55 -6.39 -3.71
C MET A 162 -16.21 -7.67 -3.19
N TRP A 163 -15.52 -8.80 -3.38
CA TRP A 163 -15.91 -10.09 -2.82
C TRP A 163 -16.10 -10.07 -1.30
N LEU A 164 -15.09 -9.55 -0.57
CA LEU A 164 -15.12 -9.53 0.88
C LEU A 164 -16.22 -8.59 1.36
N ALA A 165 -16.43 -7.46 0.68
CA ALA A 165 -17.54 -6.56 0.94
C ALA A 165 -18.90 -7.25 0.80
N LEU A 166 -19.10 -8.09 -0.22
CA LEU A 166 -20.32 -8.87 -0.39
C LEU A 166 -20.52 -9.88 0.74
N CYS A 167 -19.46 -10.58 1.18
CA CYS A 167 -19.52 -11.49 2.33
C CYS A 167 -19.90 -10.77 3.63
N LEU A 168 -19.35 -9.57 3.85
CA LEU A 168 -19.70 -8.73 5.00
C LEU A 168 -21.18 -8.32 4.96
N ILE A 169 -21.69 -7.94 3.78
CA ILE A 169 -23.13 -7.63 3.61
C ILE A 169 -23.98 -8.86 3.90
N SER A 170 -23.60 -10.04 3.41
CA SER A 170 -24.34 -11.26 3.69
C SER A 170 -24.46 -11.53 5.18
N ARG A 171 -23.37 -11.34 5.94
CA ARG A 171 -23.37 -11.48 7.40
C ARG A 171 -24.25 -10.43 8.08
N GLU A 172 -24.26 -9.19 7.60
CA GLU A 172 -25.15 -8.12 8.11
C GLU A 172 -26.63 -8.41 7.86
N GLN A 173 -26.94 -9.12 6.79
CA GLN A 173 -28.31 -9.58 6.49
C GLN A 173 -28.66 -10.91 7.19
N ASN A 174 -27.82 -11.37 8.13
CA ASN A 174 -27.96 -12.65 8.84
C ASN A 174 -28.12 -13.86 7.89
N LEU A 175 -27.44 -13.84 6.74
CA LEU A 175 -27.41 -14.99 5.84
C LEU A 175 -26.48 -16.07 6.38
N GLU A 176 -26.92 -17.32 6.29
CA GLU A 176 -26.14 -18.49 6.67
C GLU A 176 -24.86 -18.61 5.83
N MET A 177 -23.70 -18.70 6.50
CA MET A 177 -22.39 -18.71 5.82
C MET A 177 -22.21 -19.94 4.93
N ASN A 178 -22.78 -21.07 5.32
CA ASN A 178 -22.76 -22.30 4.52
C ASN A 178 -23.45 -22.10 3.16
N SER A 179 -24.58 -21.39 3.14
CA SER A 179 -25.30 -21.07 1.91
C SER A 179 -24.50 -20.16 0.96
N ILE A 180 -23.66 -19.30 1.53
CA ILE A 180 -22.73 -18.45 0.76
C ILE A 180 -21.61 -19.32 0.17
N ILE A 181 -21.04 -20.24 0.95
CA ILE A 181 -20.01 -21.18 0.51
C ILE A 181 -20.51 -22.12 -0.59
N ASP A 182 -21.75 -22.61 -0.47
CA ASP A 182 -22.40 -23.46 -1.47
C ASP A 182 -22.62 -22.72 -2.80
N SER A 183 -22.88 -21.40 -2.73
CA SER A 183 -22.97 -20.55 -3.93
C SER A 183 -21.64 -20.45 -4.70
N PHE A 184 -20.51 -20.75 -4.05
CA PHE A 184 -19.17 -20.81 -4.67
C PHE A 184 -18.79 -22.20 -5.16
N SER A 185 -19.31 -23.25 -4.52
CA SER A 185 -18.95 -24.64 -4.85
C SER A 185 -19.77 -25.21 -6.01
N SER A 186 -20.89 -24.57 -6.36
CA SER A 186 -21.73 -24.99 -7.49
C SER A 186 -21.06 -24.64 -8.83
N ARG A 187 -20.27 -25.60 -9.35
CA ARG A 187 -19.82 -25.66 -10.75
C ARG A 187 -20.99 -25.95 -11.68
#